data_AF-A0A3Q8ID05-F1
#
_entry.id   AF-A0A3Q8ID05-F1
#
_cell.length_a   1.000
_cell.length_b   1.000
_cell.length_c   1.000
_cell.angle_alpha   90.00
_cell.angle_beta   90.00
_cell.angle_gamma   90.00
#
_symmetry.space_group_name_H-M   'P 1'
#
loop_
_entity.id
_entity.type
_entity.pdbx_description
1 polymer ?
#
loop_
_entity_poly.entity_id
_entity_poly.type
_entity_poly.pdbx_seq_one_letter_code
_entity_poly.pdbx_strand_id
1 'polypeptide(L)'
;MERPPLPSCPRCGEPRILAPECPRCGVLYAKARARTAPAALADPLPVDEPGVPVNRPEVTSAWGGDLEDARDELRLRLFALPVALLGMWLLMGSQTSHFLLRTFLSMWIHELGHAVTAWLCGFPAFPGPWETAVWETRTPLVFAGLAFLLVGFVFRGILLRSRPWLLAGAGGLLLQFAGTVLLTPRTARMLITFGGDGGNLVLGTLLMMTIYASRESALRRGWLHWGYLVIGAAAFTDTFHQWWGARTDFAMIPFGVQNGGATDPSKLVDEHGWDELELIQRYTGLGLACLAVLALLYAVGLWRARAALRTLRQPPGA
;
A
#
# COMPACT_ATOMS: atom_id res chain seq x y z
N MET A 1 -42.27 -24.53 24.23
CA MET A 1 -42.26 -23.17 23.66
C MET A 1 -41.17 -23.14 22.59
N GLU A 2 -41.55 -23.34 21.33
CA GLU A 2 -40.62 -23.17 20.19
C GLU A 2 -40.25 -21.69 20.06
N ARG A 3 -38.95 -21.39 20.01
CA ARG A 3 -38.47 -20.03 19.74
C ARG A 3 -38.87 -19.67 18.30
N PRO A 4 -39.39 -18.46 18.04
CA PRO A 4 -39.69 -18.03 16.69
C PRO A 4 -38.42 -18.09 15.83
N PRO A 5 -38.52 -18.49 14.55
CA PRO A 5 -37.38 -18.57 13.66
C PRO A 5 -36.69 -17.21 13.58
N LEU A 6 -35.35 -17.22 13.69
CA LEU A 6 -34.57 -15.99 13.56
C LEU A 6 -34.79 -15.41 12.15
N PRO A 7 -35.19 -14.13 12.02
CA PRO A 7 -35.40 -13.51 10.71
C PRO A 7 -34.08 -13.46 9.94
N SER A 8 -34.14 -13.65 8.62
CA SER A 8 -32.98 -13.58 7.73
C SER A 8 -32.29 -12.21 7.77
N CYS A 9 -31.05 -12.15 7.29
CA CYS A 9 -30.29 -10.91 7.22
C CYS A 9 -31.03 -9.89 6.35
N PRO A 10 -31.36 -8.69 6.87
CA PRO A 10 -32.15 -7.69 6.15
C PRO A 10 -31.43 -7.07 4.95
N ARG A 11 -30.11 -7.31 4.79
CA ARG A 11 -29.34 -6.79 3.65
C ARG A 11 -29.11 -7.81 2.55
N CYS A 12 -28.95 -9.09 2.88
CA CYS A 12 -28.57 -10.12 1.88
C CYS A 12 -29.45 -11.38 1.91
N GLY A 13 -30.44 -11.46 2.78
CA GLY A 13 -31.38 -12.59 2.85
C GLY A 13 -30.83 -13.88 3.46
N GLU A 14 -29.56 -13.91 3.87
CA GLU A 14 -28.93 -15.09 4.47
C GLU A 14 -29.59 -15.48 5.81
N PRO A 15 -29.71 -16.78 6.17
CA PRO A 15 -30.21 -17.20 7.47
C PRO A 15 -29.41 -16.56 8.61
N ARG A 16 -30.11 -15.98 9.58
CA ARG A 16 -29.42 -15.31 10.69
C ARG A 16 -28.84 -16.32 11.65
N ILE A 17 -27.54 -16.19 11.90
CA ILE A 17 -26.82 -16.91 12.93
C ILE A 17 -26.77 -16.10 14.24
N LEU A 18 -26.45 -16.78 15.36
CA LEU A 18 -26.25 -16.16 16.68
C LEU A 18 -24.90 -15.43 16.77
N ALA A 19 -24.64 -14.51 15.83
CA ALA A 19 -23.48 -13.62 15.83
C ALA A 19 -23.94 -12.15 15.77
N PRO A 20 -23.14 -11.18 16.25
CA PRO A 20 -23.47 -9.76 16.17
C PRO A 20 -23.50 -9.24 14.72
N GLU A 21 -22.78 -9.88 13.81
CA GLU A 21 -22.65 -9.53 12.40
C GLU A 21 -23.00 -10.68 11.45
N CYS A 22 -23.39 -10.34 10.22
CA CYS A 22 -23.62 -11.33 9.16
C CYS A 22 -22.29 -11.75 8.51
N PRO A 23 -21.97 -13.06 8.47
CA PRO A 23 -20.69 -13.55 7.95
C PRO A 23 -20.54 -13.34 6.43
N ARG A 24 -21.66 -13.17 5.71
CA ARG A 24 -21.66 -12.99 4.25
C ARG A 24 -21.48 -11.53 3.83
N CYS A 25 -22.07 -10.58 4.55
CA CYS A 25 -22.10 -9.17 4.13
C CYS A 25 -21.56 -8.17 5.17
N GLY A 26 -21.14 -8.65 6.35
CA GLY A 26 -20.54 -7.84 7.42
C GLY A 26 -21.49 -6.87 8.10
N VAL A 27 -22.81 -7.03 7.95
CA VAL A 27 -23.79 -6.15 8.59
C VAL A 27 -24.00 -6.51 10.05
N LEU A 28 -23.85 -5.52 10.92
CA LEU A 28 -24.28 -5.60 12.31
C LEU A 28 -25.80 -5.63 12.41
N TYR A 29 -26.36 -6.74 12.93
CA TYR A 29 -27.82 -6.93 13.00
C TYR A 29 -28.53 -5.87 13.85
N ALA A 30 -27.88 -5.38 14.91
CA ALA A 30 -28.43 -4.33 15.78
C ALA A 30 -28.66 -3.01 15.03
N LYS A 31 -27.70 -2.60 14.20
CA LYS A 31 -27.78 -1.36 13.41
C LYS A 31 -28.80 -1.48 12.27
N ALA A 32 -28.98 -2.68 11.72
CA ALA A 32 -29.99 -2.94 10.70
C ALA A 32 -31.42 -2.93 11.28
N ARG A 33 -31.63 -3.51 12.47
CA ARG A 33 -32.94 -3.48 13.15
C ARG A 33 -33.40 -2.08 13.53
N ALA A 34 -32.49 -1.21 13.98
CA ALA A 34 -32.80 0.18 14.31
C ALA A 34 -33.31 0.99 13.10
N ARG A 35 -33.02 0.55 11.87
CA ARG A 35 -33.46 1.20 10.63
C ARG A 35 -34.80 0.67 10.10
N THR A 36 -35.15 -0.57 10.42
CA THR A 36 -36.39 -1.23 9.97
C THR A 36 -37.48 -1.25 11.03
N ALA A 37 -37.19 -0.82 12.25
CA ALA A 37 -38.22 -0.65 13.28
C ALA A 37 -39.19 0.45 12.79
N PRO A 38 -40.48 0.16 12.59
CA PRO A 38 -41.46 1.21 12.42
C PRO A 38 -41.40 2.12 13.65
N ALA A 39 -41.49 3.44 13.45
CA ALA A 39 -41.42 4.46 14.50
C ALA A 39 -42.52 4.35 15.59
N ALA A 40 -43.38 3.34 15.52
CA ALA A 40 -44.44 3.05 16.46
C ALA A 40 -44.00 1.93 17.41
N LEU A 41 -43.21 2.29 18.43
CA LEU A 41 -43.11 1.62 19.75
C LEU A 41 -42.14 2.42 20.66
N ALA A 42 -42.21 3.74 20.59
CA ALA A 42 -41.74 4.58 21.68
C ALA A 42 -42.90 4.64 22.69
N ASP A 43 -42.73 4.02 23.86
CA ASP A 43 -43.58 4.32 25.01
C ASP A 43 -43.59 5.83 25.22
N PRO A 44 -44.75 6.46 25.49
CA PRO A 44 -44.80 7.89 25.71
C PRO A 44 -44.14 8.20 27.05
N LEU A 45 -42.92 8.74 26.99
CA LEU A 45 -42.38 9.52 28.09
C LEU A 45 -43.23 10.81 28.25
N PRO A 46 -43.41 11.33 29.48
CA PRO A 46 -44.29 12.45 29.75
C PRO A 46 -43.93 13.70 28.93
N VAL A 47 -44.95 14.36 28.40
CA VAL A 47 -44.89 15.51 27.50
C VAL A 47 -44.57 16.82 28.26
N ASP A 48 -43.56 17.51 27.71
CA ASP A 48 -43.24 18.95 27.64
C ASP A 48 -43.34 19.90 28.86
N GLU A 49 -42.20 20.53 29.17
CA GLU A 49 -42.19 21.99 29.34
C GLU A 49 -41.96 22.67 27.97
N PRO A 50 -42.81 23.62 27.54
CA PRO A 50 -42.66 24.30 26.28
C PRO A 50 -41.69 25.49 26.41
N GLY A 51 -40.66 25.56 25.57
CA GLY A 51 -40.04 26.86 25.29
C GLY A 51 -38.54 26.92 25.08
N VAL A 52 -37.92 25.99 24.35
CA VAL A 52 -36.67 26.33 23.64
C VAL A 52 -36.69 25.62 22.28
N PRO A 53 -36.72 26.34 21.14
CA PRO A 53 -36.43 25.72 19.86
C PRO A 53 -34.94 25.35 19.85
N VAL A 54 -34.63 24.13 20.29
CA VAL A 54 -33.33 23.53 20.06
C VAL A 54 -33.28 23.23 18.56
N ASN A 55 -32.76 24.20 17.80
CA ASN A 55 -32.37 24.03 16.42
C ASN A 55 -31.15 23.10 16.42
N ARG A 56 -31.37 21.80 16.67
CA ARG A 56 -30.38 20.77 16.39
C ARG A 56 -30.30 20.73 14.88
N PRO A 57 -29.18 21.11 14.25
CA PRO A 57 -28.99 20.77 12.86
C PRO A 57 -29.04 19.24 12.81
N GLU A 58 -30.14 18.71 12.29
CA GLU A 58 -30.19 17.36 11.79
C GLU A 58 -29.16 17.30 10.67
N VAL A 59 -27.93 16.96 11.04
CA VAL A 59 -26.93 16.48 10.09
C VAL A 59 -27.38 15.08 9.69
N THR A 60 -28.48 15.02 8.94
CA THR A 60 -28.83 13.87 8.14
C THR A 60 -27.78 13.81 7.04
N SER A 61 -26.71 13.08 7.30
CA SER A 61 -25.84 12.58 6.23
C SER A 61 -26.65 11.56 5.43
N ALA A 62 -27.58 12.07 4.63
CA ALA A 62 -28.28 11.31 3.61
C ALA A 62 -27.23 10.94 2.56
N TRP A 63 -26.69 9.73 2.65
CA TRP A 63 -25.81 9.17 1.63
C TRP A 63 -26.54 9.21 0.27
N GLY A 64 -26.05 10.03 -0.66
CA GLY A 64 -26.65 10.34 -1.95
C GLY A 64 -26.31 9.35 -3.06
N GLY A 65 -26.09 8.07 -2.72
CA GLY A 65 -26.00 6.99 -3.69
C GLY A 65 -24.69 6.89 -4.46
N ASP A 66 -24.72 6.15 -5.56
CA ASP A 66 -23.56 5.82 -6.42
C ASP A 66 -22.84 7.08 -6.97
N LEU A 67 -23.56 8.18 -7.11
CA LEU A 67 -23.03 9.42 -7.68
C LEU A 67 -22.15 10.18 -6.68
N GLU A 68 -22.48 10.16 -5.39
CA GLU A 68 -21.61 10.67 -4.33
C GLU A 68 -20.36 9.81 -4.18
N ASP A 69 -20.54 8.49 -4.16
CA ASP A 69 -19.46 7.52 -4.14
C ASP A 69 -18.45 7.72 -5.28
N ALA A 70 -18.93 8.00 -6.50
CA ALA A 70 -18.09 8.29 -7.65
C ALA A 70 -17.38 9.65 -7.55
N ARG A 71 -17.99 10.67 -6.93
CA ARG A 71 -17.33 11.96 -6.66
C ARG A 71 -16.23 11.81 -5.63
N ASP A 72 -16.47 11.03 -4.58
CA ASP A 72 -15.46 10.78 -3.56
C ASP A 72 -14.31 9.92 -4.08
N GLU A 73 -14.59 8.98 -4.98
CA GLU A 73 -13.54 8.27 -5.73
C GLU A 73 -12.65 9.23 -6.49
N LEU A 74 -13.26 10.18 -7.19
CA LEU A 74 -12.55 11.15 -8.00
C LEU A 74 -11.67 12.05 -7.13
N ARG A 75 -12.21 12.56 -6.02
CA ARG A 75 -11.46 13.38 -5.05
C ARG A 75 -10.30 12.62 -4.46
N LEU A 76 -10.54 11.38 -4.02
CA LEU A 76 -9.50 10.53 -3.45
C LEU A 76 -8.37 10.29 -4.46
N ARG A 77 -8.67 9.91 -5.70
CA ARG A 77 -7.64 9.71 -6.73
C ARG A 77 -6.92 11.00 -7.13
N LEU A 78 -7.62 12.13 -7.08
CA LEU A 78 -7.05 13.44 -7.41
C LEU A 78 -6.05 13.90 -6.35
N PHE A 79 -6.37 13.73 -5.07
CA PHE A 79 -5.63 14.34 -3.97
C PHE A 79 -4.74 13.38 -3.18
N ALA A 80 -5.12 12.11 -2.99
CA ALA A 80 -4.44 11.23 -2.05
C ALA A 80 -2.94 11.09 -2.35
N LEU A 81 -2.57 10.73 -3.59
CA LEU A 81 -1.17 10.54 -3.96
C LEU A 81 -0.37 11.86 -3.99
N PRO A 82 -0.82 12.94 -4.66
CA PRO A 82 -0.06 14.20 -4.66
C PRO A 82 0.10 14.82 -3.28
N VAL A 83 -0.95 14.77 -2.44
CA VAL A 83 -0.89 15.30 -1.08
C VAL A 83 0.05 14.47 -0.21
N ALA A 84 0.03 13.13 -0.34
CA ALA A 84 0.95 12.28 0.40
C ALA A 84 2.41 12.56 0.03
N LEU A 85 2.74 12.59 -1.27
CA LEU A 85 4.11 12.88 -1.73
C LEU A 85 4.56 14.29 -1.34
N LEU A 86 3.73 15.30 -1.56
CA LEU A 86 4.05 16.68 -1.17
C LEU A 86 4.21 16.82 0.34
N GLY A 87 3.31 16.19 1.12
CA GLY A 87 3.38 16.19 2.57
C GLY A 87 4.68 15.57 3.08
N MET A 88 5.07 14.42 2.55
CA MET A 88 6.34 13.77 2.91
C MET A 88 7.55 14.61 2.50
N TRP A 89 7.50 15.26 1.33
CA TRP A 89 8.56 16.15 0.87
C TRP A 89 8.74 17.35 1.80
N LEU A 90 7.64 17.99 2.21
CA LEU A 90 7.69 19.12 3.16
C LEU A 90 8.24 18.68 4.52
N LEU A 91 7.90 17.48 4.97
CA LEU A 91 8.45 16.91 6.20
C LEU A 91 9.95 16.54 6.09
N MET A 92 10.56 16.54 4.92
CA MET A 92 12.03 16.45 4.80
C MET A 92 12.72 17.77 5.14
N GLY A 93 11.99 18.89 5.24
CA GLY A 93 12.57 20.22 5.47
C GLY A 93 13.21 20.43 6.85
N SER A 94 12.97 19.56 7.83
CA SER A 94 13.61 19.63 9.15
C SER A 94 14.33 18.33 9.49
N GLN A 95 15.48 18.42 10.16
CA GLN A 95 16.26 17.24 10.55
C GLN A 95 15.49 16.33 11.50
N THR A 96 14.70 16.89 12.43
CA THR A 96 13.90 16.10 13.38
C THR A 96 12.81 15.30 12.68
N SER A 97 12.07 15.93 11.76
CA SER A 97 11.01 15.23 11.02
C SER A 97 11.58 14.20 10.06
N HIS A 98 12.70 14.51 9.40
CA HIS A 98 13.43 13.54 8.57
C HIS A 98 13.88 12.33 9.39
N PHE A 99 14.51 12.54 10.55
CA PHE A 99 14.92 11.47 11.45
C PHE A 99 13.76 10.56 11.88
N LEU A 100 12.62 11.14 12.25
CA LEU A 100 11.43 10.38 12.64
C LEU A 100 10.85 9.57 11.47
N LEU A 101 10.71 10.19 10.31
CA LEU A 101 10.22 9.51 9.11
C LEU A 101 11.14 8.36 8.70
N ARG A 102 12.45 8.60 8.76
CA ARG A 102 13.44 7.58 8.45
C ARG A 102 13.35 6.41 9.41
N THR A 103 13.36 6.68 10.71
CA THR A 103 13.39 5.65 11.76
C THR A 103 12.12 4.79 11.79
N PHE A 104 10.94 5.41 11.69
CA PHE A 104 9.69 4.70 11.91
C PHE A 104 9.00 4.21 10.63
N LEU A 105 9.30 4.81 9.48
CA LEU A 105 8.61 4.47 8.22
C LEU A 105 9.56 3.94 7.16
N SER A 106 10.61 4.69 6.77
CA SER A 106 11.44 4.29 5.63
C SER A 106 12.41 3.15 5.96
N MET A 107 13.01 3.12 7.16
CA MET A 107 14.02 2.11 7.51
C MET A 107 13.47 0.69 7.41
N TRP A 108 12.24 0.46 7.86
CA TRP A 108 11.60 -0.85 7.72
C TRP A 108 11.45 -1.30 6.27
N ILE A 109 11.16 -0.35 5.37
CA ILE A 109 11.02 -0.62 3.94
C ILE A 109 12.40 -0.81 3.28
N HIS A 110 13.42 -0.10 3.76
CA HIS A 110 14.82 -0.26 3.36
C HIS A 110 15.32 -1.67 3.69
N GLU A 111 15.16 -2.11 4.95
CA GLU A 111 15.54 -3.47 5.37
C GLU A 111 14.71 -4.55 4.65
N LEU A 112 13.42 -4.30 4.45
CA LEU A 112 12.61 -5.19 3.62
C LEU A 112 13.11 -5.25 2.17
N GLY A 113 13.66 -4.15 1.65
CA GLY A 113 14.30 -4.07 0.34
C GLY A 113 15.50 -5.01 0.20
N HIS A 114 16.41 -5.02 1.17
CA HIS A 114 17.49 -6.00 1.26
C HIS A 114 16.94 -7.42 1.28
N ALA A 115 15.96 -7.70 2.16
CA ALA A 115 15.42 -9.04 2.35
C ALA A 115 14.72 -9.57 1.09
N VAL A 116 13.87 -8.76 0.45
CA VAL A 116 13.19 -9.13 -0.80
C VAL A 116 14.19 -9.42 -1.90
N THR A 117 15.22 -8.59 -2.04
CA THR A 117 16.28 -8.80 -3.04
C THR A 117 17.09 -10.07 -2.74
N ALA A 118 17.37 -10.34 -1.47
CA ALA A 118 18.06 -11.55 -1.02
C ALA A 118 17.23 -12.81 -1.32
N TRP A 119 15.93 -12.81 -1.02
CA TRP A 119 15.04 -13.93 -1.31
C TRP A 119 14.95 -14.22 -2.81
N LEU A 120 14.84 -13.17 -3.65
CA LEU A 120 14.88 -13.32 -5.12
C LEU A 120 16.21 -13.89 -5.64
N CYS A 121 17.30 -13.64 -4.91
CA CYS A 121 18.63 -14.18 -5.22
C CYS A 121 18.93 -15.53 -4.53
N GLY A 122 17.97 -16.10 -3.79
CA GLY A 122 18.09 -17.39 -3.10
C GLY A 122 18.84 -17.36 -1.77
N PHE A 123 19.09 -16.19 -1.20
CA PHE A 123 19.72 -16.03 0.11
C PHE A 123 18.67 -15.95 1.22
N PRO A 124 18.80 -16.72 2.31
CA PRO A 124 18.03 -16.49 3.53
C PRO A 124 18.28 -15.07 4.04
N ALA A 125 17.20 -14.37 4.36
CA ALA A 125 17.27 -13.04 4.94
C ALA A 125 16.09 -12.80 5.90
N PHE A 126 16.33 -11.99 6.93
CA PHE A 126 15.32 -11.55 7.87
C PHE A 126 15.37 -10.01 8.01
N PRO A 127 14.31 -9.28 7.60
CA PRO A 127 14.27 -7.83 7.72
C PRO A 127 14.03 -7.44 9.18
N GLY A 128 15.09 -7.00 9.86
CA GLY A 128 14.98 -6.39 11.18
C GLY A 128 14.52 -4.93 11.11
N PRO A 129 14.38 -4.25 12.26
CA PRO A 129 13.96 -2.85 12.28
C PRO A 129 15.02 -1.85 11.76
N TRP A 130 16.31 -2.19 11.82
CA TRP A 130 17.44 -1.33 11.43
C TRP A 130 18.60 -2.06 10.75
N GLU A 131 18.48 -3.38 10.58
CA GLU A 131 19.48 -4.20 9.94
C GLU A 131 18.82 -5.49 9.41
N THR A 132 19.24 -5.90 8.23
CA THR A 132 18.80 -7.15 7.60
C THR A 132 19.87 -8.21 7.80
N ALA A 133 19.52 -9.24 8.57
CA ALA A 133 20.37 -10.41 8.68
C ALA A 133 20.30 -11.19 7.35
N VAL A 134 21.39 -11.24 6.59
CA VAL A 134 21.51 -12.00 5.33
C VAL A 134 22.58 -13.08 5.49
N TRP A 135 22.25 -14.30 5.08
CA TRP A 135 23.16 -15.43 5.18
C TRP A 135 24.21 -15.39 4.06
N GLU A 136 25.39 -15.95 4.31
CA GLU A 136 26.49 -15.91 3.35
C GLU A 136 26.27 -16.75 2.09
N THR A 137 25.44 -17.79 2.18
CA THR A 137 25.25 -18.79 1.13
C THR A 137 23.78 -18.89 0.71
N ARG A 138 23.58 -19.22 -0.56
CA ARG A 138 22.25 -19.53 -1.09
C ARG A 138 21.75 -20.83 -0.50
N THR A 139 20.44 -20.93 -0.29
CA THR A 139 19.81 -22.19 0.11
C THR A 139 18.74 -22.61 -0.90
N PRO A 140 18.73 -23.89 -1.33
CA PRO A 140 17.67 -24.41 -2.18
C PRO A 140 16.28 -24.28 -1.55
N LEU A 141 16.20 -24.28 -0.22
CA LEU A 141 14.96 -24.12 0.52
C LEU A 141 14.30 -22.75 0.29
N VAL A 142 15.07 -21.66 0.36
CA VAL A 142 14.54 -20.31 0.08
C VAL A 142 14.11 -20.20 -1.38
N PHE A 143 14.91 -20.73 -2.30
CA PHE A 143 14.56 -20.75 -3.72
C PHE A 143 13.26 -21.54 -3.98
N ALA A 144 13.17 -22.77 -3.50
CA ALA A 144 11.98 -23.61 -3.69
C ALA A 144 10.74 -23.01 -2.99
N GLY A 145 10.91 -22.48 -1.78
CA GLY A 145 9.83 -21.85 -1.02
C GLY A 145 9.26 -20.62 -1.71
N LEU A 146 10.12 -19.70 -2.16
CA LEU A 146 9.67 -18.52 -2.90
C LEU A 146 9.05 -18.90 -4.25
N ALA A 147 9.64 -19.85 -4.97
CA ALA A 147 9.09 -20.32 -6.25
C ALA A 147 7.70 -20.93 -6.06
N PHE A 148 7.50 -21.73 -5.01
CA PHE A 148 6.20 -22.28 -4.65
C PHE A 148 5.14 -21.19 -4.42
N LEU A 149 5.49 -20.14 -3.66
CA LEU A 149 4.59 -19.01 -3.41
C LEU A 149 4.21 -18.28 -4.71
N LEU A 150 5.19 -18.03 -5.58
CA LEU A 150 4.98 -17.31 -6.84
C LEU A 150 4.20 -18.14 -7.87
N VAL A 151 4.44 -19.45 -7.96
CA VAL A 151 3.58 -20.38 -8.71
C VAL A 151 2.16 -20.35 -8.14
N GLY A 152 2.00 -20.30 -6.82
CA GLY A 152 0.71 -20.10 -6.17
C GLY A 152 0.00 -18.82 -6.63
N PHE A 153 0.72 -17.70 -6.84
CA PHE A 153 0.15 -16.47 -7.39
C PHE A 153 -0.28 -16.63 -8.84
N VAL A 154 0.53 -17.29 -9.69
CA VAL A 154 0.14 -17.61 -11.07
C VAL A 154 -1.13 -18.45 -11.09
N PHE A 155 -1.16 -19.54 -10.31
CA PHE A 155 -2.29 -20.45 -10.21
C PHE A 155 -3.55 -19.72 -9.73
N ARG A 156 -3.44 -18.91 -8.67
CA ARG A 156 -4.52 -18.05 -8.19
C ARG A 156 -4.99 -17.05 -9.25
N GLY A 157 -4.06 -16.46 -10.00
CA GLY A 157 -4.37 -15.56 -11.12
C GLY A 157 -5.17 -16.24 -12.23
N ILE A 158 -4.85 -17.50 -12.54
CA ILE A 158 -5.60 -18.31 -13.51
C ILE A 158 -7.01 -18.61 -12.98
N LEU A 159 -7.11 -19.11 -11.75
CA LEU A 159 -8.40 -19.46 -11.13
C LEU A 159 -9.34 -18.25 -11.01
N LEU A 160 -8.82 -17.10 -10.62
CA LEU A 160 -9.59 -15.86 -10.44
C LEU A 160 -9.70 -15.03 -11.72
N ARG A 161 -9.17 -15.51 -12.87
CA ARG A 161 -9.05 -14.75 -14.13
C ARG A 161 -8.46 -13.35 -13.91
N SER A 162 -7.54 -13.23 -12.97
CA SER A 162 -7.03 -11.96 -12.48
C SER A 162 -5.62 -11.70 -13.01
N ARG A 163 -5.53 -10.79 -13.98
CA ARG A 163 -4.26 -10.38 -14.61
C ARG A 163 -3.21 -9.90 -13.60
N PRO A 164 -3.53 -9.11 -12.56
CA PRO A 164 -2.54 -8.66 -11.59
C PRO A 164 -1.83 -9.81 -10.86
N TRP A 165 -2.58 -10.82 -10.39
CA TRP A 165 -1.99 -11.98 -9.72
C TRP A 165 -1.10 -12.80 -10.67
N LEU A 166 -1.55 -12.98 -11.90
CA LEU A 166 -0.77 -13.69 -12.93
C LEU A 166 0.53 -12.96 -13.25
N LEU A 167 0.47 -11.63 -13.48
CA LEU A 167 1.65 -10.82 -13.77
C LEU A 167 2.61 -10.76 -12.58
N ALA A 168 2.11 -10.62 -11.36
CA ALA A 168 2.93 -10.63 -10.15
C ALA A 168 3.65 -11.97 -9.96
N GLY A 169 2.93 -13.09 -10.12
CA GLY A 169 3.53 -14.42 -10.03
C GLY A 169 4.56 -14.70 -11.13
N ALA A 170 4.19 -14.45 -12.40
CA ALA A 170 5.08 -14.71 -13.54
C ALA A 170 6.31 -13.78 -13.55
N GLY A 171 6.11 -12.49 -13.25
CA GLY A 171 7.19 -11.52 -13.12
C GLY A 171 8.12 -11.87 -11.96
N GLY A 172 7.56 -12.25 -10.81
CA GLY A 172 8.35 -12.72 -9.67
C GLY A 172 9.17 -13.96 -9.99
N LEU A 173 8.60 -14.95 -10.70
CA LEU A 173 9.34 -16.15 -11.12
C LEU A 173 10.50 -15.81 -12.06
N LEU A 174 10.28 -14.89 -13.00
CA LEU A 174 11.32 -14.42 -13.91
C LEU A 174 12.45 -13.73 -13.13
N LEU A 175 12.11 -12.82 -12.22
CA LEU A 175 13.08 -12.12 -11.37
C LEU A 175 13.84 -13.08 -10.47
N GLN A 176 13.16 -14.06 -9.89
CA GLN A 176 13.78 -15.08 -9.04
C GLN A 176 14.74 -15.97 -9.85
N PHE A 177 14.31 -16.41 -11.04
CA PHE A 177 15.17 -17.19 -11.93
C PHE A 177 16.42 -16.39 -12.33
N ALA A 178 16.24 -15.14 -12.73
CA ALA A 178 17.37 -14.26 -13.04
C ALA A 178 18.30 -14.10 -11.82
N GLY A 179 17.75 -13.74 -10.66
CA GLY A 179 18.50 -13.47 -9.43
C GLY A 179 19.23 -14.69 -8.86
N THR A 180 18.61 -15.88 -8.93
CA THR A 180 19.17 -17.09 -8.33
C THR A 180 20.03 -17.91 -9.31
N VAL A 181 19.62 -18.01 -10.58
CA VAL A 181 20.27 -18.90 -11.56
C VAL A 181 21.27 -18.15 -12.44
N LEU A 182 20.90 -16.96 -12.95
CA LEU A 182 21.73 -16.25 -13.91
C LEU A 182 22.82 -15.41 -13.24
N LEU A 183 22.57 -14.87 -12.05
CA LEU A 183 23.53 -14.02 -11.36
C LEU A 183 24.55 -14.81 -10.54
N THR A 184 25.80 -14.34 -10.58
CA THR A 184 26.85 -14.81 -9.68
C THR A 184 26.55 -14.40 -8.23
N PRO A 185 27.06 -15.13 -7.22
CA PRO A 185 26.90 -14.74 -5.82
C PRO A 185 27.43 -13.33 -5.51
N ARG A 186 28.51 -12.90 -6.16
CA ARG A 186 29.08 -11.56 -5.99
C ARG A 186 28.13 -10.47 -6.49
N THR A 187 27.57 -10.64 -7.68
CA THR A 187 26.57 -9.71 -8.24
C THR A 187 25.29 -9.71 -7.41
N ALA A 188 24.86 -10.87 -6.92
CA ALA A 188 23.70 -10.95 -6.04
C ALA A 188 23.90 -10.17 -4.74
N ARG A 189 25.07 -10.26 -4.08
CA ARG A 189 25.38 -9.46 -2.89
C ARG A 189 25.35 -7.96 -3.16
N MET A 190 25.95 -7.53 -4.28
CA MET A 190 25.87 -6.13 -4.73
C MET A 190 24.41 -5.68 -4.91
N LEU A 191 23.57 -6.50 -5.55
CA LEU A 191 22.15 -6.18 -5.71
C LEU A 191 21.40 -6.17 -4.38
N ILE A 192 21.73 -7.05 -3.44
CA ILE A 192 21.15 -7.05 -2.10
C ILE A 192 21.46 -5.72 -1.42
N THR A 193 22.71 -5.26 -1.43
CA THR A 193 23.10 -3.94 -0.88
C THR A 193 22.39 -2.80 -1.59
N PHE A 194 22.32 -2.81 -2.92
CA PHE A 194 21.53 -1.84 -3.69
C PHE A 194 20.03 -1.89 -3.33
N GLY A 195 19.55 -3.07 -2.95
CA GLY A 195 18.16 -3.36 -2.61
C GLY A 195 17.64 -2.62 -1.39
N GLY A 196 18.49 -2.06 -0.53
CA GLY A 196 18.05 -1.22 0.59
C GLY A 196 17.31 0.01 0.09
N ASP A 197 18.05 0.97 -0.46
CA ASP A 197 17.49 2.19 -1.05
C ASP A 197 16.66 1.90 -2.31
N GLY A 198 17.06 0.93 -3.13
CA GLY A 198 16.27 0.50 -4.29
C GLY A 198 14.90 -0.04 -3.87
N GLY A 199 14.83 -0.72 -2.73
CA GLY A 199 13.62 -1.22 -2.11
C GLY A 199 12.70 -0.09 -1.65
N ASN A 200 13.23 0.95 -1.01
CA ASN A 200 12.44 2.14 -0.67
C ASN A 200 11.73 2.75 -1.88
N LEU A 201 12.42 2.84 -3.03
CA LEU A 201 11.83 3.35 -4.26
C LEU A 201 10.76 2.40 -4.82
N VAL A 202 11.10 1.12 -4.98
CA VAL A 202 10.21 0.14 -5.63
C VAL A 202 9.05 -0.28 -4.73
N LEU A 203 9.33 -0.75 -3.51
CA LEU A 203 8.31 -1.16 -2.55
C LEU A 203 7.46 0.03 -2.11
N GLY A 204 8.06 1.20 -1.89
CA GLY A 204 7.32 2.43 -1.60
C GLY A 204 6.33 2.77 -2.71
N THR A 205 6.75 2.63 -3.97
CA THR A 205 5.87 2.76 -5.14
C THR A 205 4.74 1.74 -5.12
N LEU A 206 5.03 0.46 -4.90
CA LEU A 206 4.02 -0.61 -4.84
C LEU A 206 2.98 -0.39 -3.73
N LEU A 207 3.41 0.11 -2.57
CA LEU A 207 2.52 0.48 -1.46
C LEU A 207 1.62 1.65 -1.84
N MET A 208 2.15 2.70 -2.47
CA MET A 208 1.31 3.82 -2.95
C MET A 208 0.32 3.38 -4.03
N MET A 209 0.70 2.42 -4.89
CA MET A 209 -0.16 1.89 -5.95
C MET A 209 -1.43 1.20 -5.42
N THR A 210 -1.47 0.77 -4.15
CA THR A 210 -2.65 0.09 -3.58
C THR A 210 -3.89 0.98 -3.58
N ILE A 211 -3.72 2.31 -3.61
CA ILE A 211 -4.84 3.26 -3.69
C ILE A 211 -5.64 3.11 -5.00
N TYR A 212 -5.01 2.60 -6.06
CA TYR A 212 -5.63 2.35 -7.36
C TYR A 212 -6.23 0.95 -7.50
N ALA A 213 -6.12 0.10 -6.46
CA ALA A 213 -6.80 -1.19 -6.44
C ALA A 213 -8.34 -1.01 -6.49
N SER A 214 -9.05 -2.09 -6.85
CA SER A 214 -10.52 -2.07 -6.82
C SER A 214 -11.02 -1.86 -5.38
N ARG A 215 -12.15 -1.16 -5.23
CA ARG A 215 -12.80 -0.93 -3.92
C ARG A 215 -13.10 -2.22 -3.16
N GLU A 216 -13.37 -3.29 -3.90
CA GLU A 216 -13.70 -4.59 -3.35
C GLU A 216 -12.46 -5.37 -2.88
N SER A 217 -11.27 -4.99 -3.36
CA SER A 217 -10.01 -5.62 -2.97
C SER A 217 -9.74 -5.45 -1.48
N ALA A 218 -9.23 -6.50 -0.85
CA ALA A 218 -8.78 -6.45 0.55
C ALA A 218 -7.72 -5.35 0.78
N LEU A 219 -6.91 -5.04 -0.24
CA LEU A 219 -5.88 -3.99 -0.16
C LEU A 219 -6.46 -2.58 0.03
N ARG A 220 -7.71 -2.36 -0.40
CA ARG A 220 -8.36 -1.05 -0.38
C ARG A 220 -9.51 -0.97 0.60
N ARG A 221 -9.98 -2.12 1.09
CA ARG A 221 -11.06 -2.21 2.05
C ARG A 221 -10.59 -1.70 3.42
N GLY A 222 -11.41 -0.90 4.09
CA GLY A 222 -11.09 -0.35 5.40
C GLY A 222 -9.99 0.72 5.34
N TRP A 223 -9.25 0.91 6.43
CA TRP A 223 -8.31 2.03 6.59
C TRP A 223 -6.84 1.71 6.23
N LEU A 224 -6.51 0.44 5.95
CA LEU A 224 -5.13 -0.01 5.75
C LEU A 224 -4.44 0.67 4.55
N HIS A 225 -5.17 0.99 3.50
CA HIS A 225 -4.62 1.65 2.31
C HIS A 225 -4.05 3.05 2.60
N TRP A 226 -4.53 3.74 3.63
CA TRP A 226 -3.94 5.00 4.08
C TRP A 226 -2.58 4.78 4.72
N GLY A 227 -2.43 3.70 5.51
CA GLY A 227 -1.15 3.28 6.05
C GLY A 227 -0.15 2.96 4.94
N TYR A 228 -0.56 2.15 3.94
CA TYR A 228 0.30 1.85 2.77
C TYR A 228 0.70 3.11 2.01
N LEU A 229 -0.24 4.03 1.78
CA LEU A 229 0.05 5.29 1.11
C LEU A 229 1.07 6.13 1.89
N VAL A 230 0.90 6.28 3.20
CA VAL A 230 1.79 7.08 4.06
C VAL A 230 3.17 6.46 4.16
N ILE A 231 3.26 5.16 4.47
CA ILE A 231 4.53 4.43 4.58
C ILE A 231 5.24 4.43 3.23
N GLY A 232 4.52 4.15 2.14
CA GLY A 232 5.08 4.13 0.80
C GLY A 232 5.59 5.49 0.33
N ALA A 233 4.82 6.56 0.59
CA ALA A 233 5.24 7.92 0.29
C ALA A 233 6.45 8.35 1.12
N ALA A 234 6.51 7.99 2.41
CA ALA A 234 7.63 8.30 3.28
C ALA A 234 8.91 7.59 2.81
N ALA A 235 8.83 6.28 2.56
CA ALA A 235 9.96 5.48 2.07
C ALA A 235 10.48 5.99 0.72
N PHE A 236 9.59 6.21 -0.24
CA PHE A 236 9.96 6.74 -1.55
C PHE A 236 10.62 8.11 -1.45
N THR A 237 10.00 9.03 -0.70
CA THR A 237 10.44 10.42 -0.63
C THR A 237 11.76 10.57 0.11
N ASP A 238 11.98 9.82 1.21
CA ASP A 238 13.24 9.80 1.96
C ASP A 238 14.42 9.50 1.04
N THR A 239 14.37 8.35 0.36
CA THR A 239 15.44 7.92 -0.55
C THR A 239 15.52 8.81 -1.80
N PHE A 240 14.39 9.17 -2.42
CA PHE A 240 14.42 9.97 -3.64
C PHE A 240 14.94 11.40 -3.40
N HIS A 241 14.55 12.05 -2.30
CA HIS A 241 15.06 13.37 -1.93
C HIS A 241 16.57 13.36 -1.77
N GLN A 242 17.10 12.36 -1.06
CA GLN A 242 18.53 12.18 -0.85
C GLN A 242 19.31 12.03 -2.16
N TRP A 243 18.94 11.07 -3.00
CA TRP A 243 19.66 10.80 -4.26
C TRP A 243 19.44 11.89 -5.32
N TRP A 244 18.29 12.56 -5.31
CA TRP A 244 18.02 13.69 -6.19
C TRP A 244 18.89 14.90 -5.85
N GLY A 245 19.06 15.19 -4.55
CA GLY A 245 19.93 16.25 -4.04
C GLY A 245 21.41 15.95 -4.22
N ALA A 246 21.81 14.68 -4.15
CA ALA A 246 23.18 14.22 -4.40
C ALA A 246 23.73 14.60 -5.79
N ARG A 247 22.84 14.88 -6.77
CA ARG A 247 23.24 15.38 -8.11
C ARG A 247 23.90 16.76 -8.07
N THR A 248 23.59 17.57 -7.06
CA THR A 248 24.12 18.93 -6.90
C THR A 248 24.98 19.08 -5.66
N ASP A 249 24.79 18.21 -4.66
CA ASP A 249 25.54 18.20 -3.42
C ASP A 249 25.94 16.76 -3.05
N PHE A 250 27.17 16.36 -3.39
CA PHE A 250 27.69 15.03 -3.11
C PHE A 250 27.74 14.69 -1.61
N ALA A 251 27.72 15.70 -0.71
CA ALA A 251 27.66 15.45 0.72
C ALA A 251 26.33 14.81 1.18
N MET A 252 25.31 14.81 0.32
CA MET A 252 24.05 14.11 0.60
C MET A 252 24.14 12.58 0.45
N ILE A 253 25.19 12.05 -0.20
CA ILE A 253 25.40 10.60 -0.27
C ILE A 253 25.67 10.09 1.16
N PRO A 254 24.91 9.11 1.68
CA PRO A 254 25.03 8.68 3.07
C PRO A 254 26.21 7.72 3.25
N PHE A 255 27.43 8.22 3.04
CA PHE A 255 28.65 7.49 3.36
C PHE A 255 28.88 7.42 4.87
N GLY A 256 29.64 6.40 5.30
CA GLY A 256 30.08 6.24 6.67
C GLY A 256 29.67 4.91 7.29
N VAL A 257 29.46 4.94 8.61
CA VAL A 257 29.16 3.76 9.43
C VAL A 257 27.80 3.94 10.07
N GLN A 258 26.95 2.93 9.94
CA GLN A 258 25.64 2.85 10.58
C GLN A 258 25.54 1.52 11.33
N ASN A 259 25.13 1.58 12.60
CA ASN A 259 24.99 0.39 13.48
C ASN A 259 26.25 -0.50 13.59
N GLY A 260 27.44 0.08 13.47
CA GLY A 260 28.71 -0.64 13.58
C GLY A 260 29.20 -1.30 12.28
N GLY A 261 28.45 -1.16 11.18
CA GLY A 261 28.86 -1.59 9.83
C GLY A 261 28.89 -0.43 8.83
N ALA A 262 29.55 -0.62 7.69
CA ALA A 262 29.53 0.35 6.60
C ALA A 262 28.11 0.54 6.04
N THR A 263 27.73 1.78 5.71
CA THR A 263 26.46 2.07 5.02
C THR A 263 26.43 1.45 3.63
N ASP A 264 25.24 1.28 3.06
CA ASP A 264 25.09 0.68 1.73
C ASP A 264 25.87 1.39 0.62
N PRO A 265 25.86 2.74 0.51
CA PRO A 265 26.68 3.41 -0.50
C PRO A 265 28.17 3.15 -0.28
N SER A 266 28.63 3.13 0.97
CA SER A 266 30.02 2.82 1.31
C SER A 266 30.39 1.41 0.85
N LYS A 267 29.54 0.41 1.12
CA LYS A 267 29.74 -0.97 0.64
C LYS A 267 29.73 -1.06 -0.89
N LEU A 268 28.85 -0.32 -1.57
CA LEU A 268 28.77 -0.33 -3.04
C LEU A 268 30.03 0.26 -3.69
N VAL A 269 30.60 1.31 -3.10
CA VAL A 269 31.87 1.90 -3.57
C VAL A 269 33.06 1.02 -3.17
N ASP A 270 33.22 0.75 -1.88
CA ASP A 270 34.44 0.16 -1.33
C ASP A 270 34.56 -1.34 -1.63
N GLU A 271 33.46 -2.10 -1.58
CA GLU A 271 33.47 -3.55 -1.77
C GLU A 271 33.08 -3.98 -3.19
N HIS A 272 32.22 -3.19 -3.84
CA HIS A 272 31.69 -3.50 -5.17
C HIS A 272 32.25 -2.62 -6.29
N GLY A 273 33.04 -1.60 -5.97
CA GLY A 273 33.76 -0.78 -6.94
C GLY A 273 32.88 0.12 -7.80
N TRP A 274 31.69 0.48 -7.32
CA TRP A 274 30.83 1.44 -8.02
C TRP A 274 31.40 2.85 -7.91
N ASP A 275 31.15 3.65 -8.93
CA ASP A 275 31.44 5.08 -8.89
C ASP A 275 30.30 5.86 -8.20
N GLU A 276 30.62 7.00 -7.60
CA GLU A 276 29.64 7.87 -6.93
C GLU A 276 28.59 8.38 -7.92
N LEU A 277 29.02 8.74 -9.13
CA LEU A 277 28.12 9.18 -10.18
C LEU A 277 27.20 8.04 -10.65
N GLU A 278 27.73 6.81 -10.68
CA GLU A 278 26.96 5.63 -11.03
C GLU A 278 25.86 5.33 -9.99
N LEU A 279 26.16 5.50 -8.69
CA LEU A 279 25.17 5.42 -7.62
C LEU A 279 24.03 6.43 -7.83
N ILE A 280 24.40 7.71 -8.00
CA ILE A 280 23.43 8.80 -8.21
C ILE A 280 22.55 8.52 -9.42
N GLN A 281 23.14 8.12 -10.56
CA GLN A 281 22.41 7.86 -11.79
C GLN A 281 21.47 6.67 -11.66
N ARG A 282 21.89 5.58 -11.03
CA ARG A 282 21.08 4.37 -10.87
C ARG A 282 19.88 4.60 -9.94
N TYR A 283 20.10 5.21 -8.77
CA TYR A 283 19.00 5.50 -7.84
C TYR A 283 18.05 6.58 -8.38
N THR A 284 18.60 7.65 -8.98
CA THR A 284 17.76 8.69 -9.59
C THR A 284 16.95 8.13 -10.76
N GLY A 285 17.59 7.34 -11.63
CA GLY A 285 16.94 6.70 -12.77
C GLY A 285 15.82 5.76 -12.33
N LEU A 286 16.07 4.94 -11.31
CA LEU A 286 15.05 4.08 -10.70
C LEU A 286 13.90 4.89 -10.10
N GLY A 287 14.21 5.95 -9.35
CA GLY A 287 13.21 6.85 -8.78
C GLY A 287 12.33 7.52 -9.84
N LEU A 288 12.92 7.99 -10.94
CA LEU A 288 12.20 8.56 -12.08
C LEU A 288 11.32 7.52 -12.78
N ALA A 289 11.79 6.28 -12.94
CA ALA A 289 10.99 5.20 -13.50
C ALA A 289 9.78 4.88 -12.62
N CYS A 290 9.97 4.83 -11.29
CA CYS A 290 8.91 4.68 -10.31
C CYS A 290 7.89 5.83 -10.38
N LEU A 291 8.34 7.10 -10.47
CA LEU A 291 7.46 8.25 -10.67
C LEU A 291 6.68 8.18 -11.97
N ALA A 292 7.31 7.71 -13.06
CA ALA A 292 6.62 7.54 -14.33
C ALA A 292 5.50 6.49 -14.24
N VAL A 293 5.73 5.37 -13.53
CA VAL A 293 4.70 4.37 -13.25
C VAL A 293 3.56 4.96 -12.42
N LEU A 294 3.88 5.70 -11.35
CA LEU A 294 2.87 6.37 -10.51
C LEU A 294 2.07 7.41 -11.30
N ALA A 295 2.73 8.21 -12.14
CA ALA A 295 2.09 9.21 -12.99
C ALA A 295 1.13 8.57 -14.01
N LEU A 296 1.55 7.46 -14.62
CA LEU A 296 0.69 6.69 -15.55
C LEU A 296 -0.55 6.15 -14.81
N LEU A 297 -0.37 5.55 -13.64
CA LEU A 297 -1.48 5.02 -12.84
C LEU A 297 -2.40 6.12 -12.32
N TYR A 298 -1.83 7.27 -11.93
CA TYR A 298 -2.58 8.47 -11.56
C TYR A 298 -3.45 8.94 -12.73
N ALA A 299 -2.88 9.08 -13.94
CA ALA A 299 -3.60 9.51 -15.13
C ALA A 299 -4.72 8.53 -15.51
N VAL A 300 -4.42 7.23 -15.58
CA VAL A 300 -5.40 6.17 -15.88
C VAL A 300 -6.48 6.11 -14.80
N GLY A 301 -6.10 6.23 -13.53
CA GLY A 301 -7.00 6.22 -12.39
C GLY A 301 -7.98 7.40 -12.44
N LEU A 302 -7.48 8.59 -12.74
CA LEU A 302 -8.28 9.80 -12.87
C LEU A 302 -9.21 9.74 -14.08
N TRP A 303 -8.72 9.25 -15.22
CA TRP A 303 -9.53 9.03 -16.41
C TRP A 303 -10.69 8.08 -16.14
N ARG A 304 -10.44 6.92 -15.51
CA ARG A 304 -11.48 5.94 -15.15
C ARG A 304 -12.53 6.52 -14.18
N ALA A 305 -12.10 7.26 -13.16
CA ALA A 305 -13.02 7.87 -12.20
C ALA A 305 -13.89 8.97 -12.85
N ARG A 306 -13.31 9.78 -13.74
CA ARG A 306 -14.07 10.77 -14.52
C ARG A 306 -15.07 10.11 -15.48
N ALA A 307 -14.67 9.03 -16.15
CA ALA A 307 -15.56 8.28 -17.04
C ALA A 307 -16.76 7.72 -16.26
N ALA A 308 -16.53 7.07 -15.12
CA ALA A 308 -17.59 6.54 -14.27
C ALA A 308 -18.55 7.62 -13.73
N LEU A 309 -18.01 8.79 -13.36
CA LEU A 309 -18.85 9.91 -12.93
C LEU A 309 -19.70 10.48 -14.07
N ARG A 310 -19.18 10.51 -15.30
CA ARG A 310 -19.93 10.97 -16.48
C ARG A 310 -21.08 10.01 -16.81
N THR A 311 -20.84 8.70 -16.77
CA THR A 311 -21.88 7.71 -17.04
C THR A 311 -23.02 7.79 -16.03
N LEU A 312 -22.71 8.03 -14.75
CA LEU A 312 -23.74 8.19 -13.70
C LEU A 312 -24.50 9.53 -13.79
N ARG A 313 -23.95 10.54 -14.46
CA ARG A 313 -24.61 11.84 -14.66
C ARG A 313 -25.56 11.87 -15.85
N GLN A 314 -25.41 10.96 -16.81
CA GLN A 314 -26.34 10.88 -17.94
C GLN A 314 -27.67 10.27 -17.46
N PRO A 315 -28.82 10.90 -17.76
CA PRO A 315 -30.11 10.32 -17.44
C PRO A 315 -30.32 9.02 -18.25
N PRO A 316 -30.97 7.98 -17.68
CA PRO A 316 -31.28 6.78 -18.44
C PRO A 316 -32.22 7.13 -19.60
N GLY A 317 -31.72 7.09 -20.84
CA GLY A 317 -32.52 7.26 -22.07
C GLY A 317 -32.11 8.39 -23.02
N ALA A 318 -30.93 9.00 -22.88
CA ALA A 318 -30.36 9.90 -23.90
C ALA A 318 -29.41 9.17 -24.86
#